data_AF-A0A950EE21-F1
#
_entry.id   AF-A0A950EE21-F1
#
_cell.length_a   1.000
_cell.length_b   1.000
_cell.length_c   1.000
_cell.angle_alpha   90.00
_cell.angle_beta   90.00
_cell.angle_gamma   90.00
#
_symmetry.space_group_name_H-M   'P 1'
#
loop_
_entity.id
_entity.type
_entity.pdbx_description
1 polymer ?
#
loop_
_entity_poly.entity_id
_entity_poly.type
_entity_poly.pdbx_seq_one_letter_code
_entity_poly.pdbx_strand_id
1 'polypeptide(L)'
;DFVALYLTAAVISTLGWALIDVFSSSHHIMIGATGAIMAVVVIYALHYPHREVLLFFVLPVEMWLLVIIFLGMDAWLLLHGESVREAVASHLTGAAYGFLYKRFDLRWSRLPRWRGFGRPRLRIVTPEPREKITPRPAGPSWSPSPSATPKPSATAVIPEEQLDAKLDEVLAKIAREGRSGLTEEENRVLEEASRRARNRRSDRF
;
A
#
# COMPACT_ATOMS: atom_id res chain seq x y z
N ASP A 1 4.03 12.65 5.91
CA ASP A 1 2.91 13.59 6.13
C ASP A 1 1.77 13.00 6.94
N PHE A 2 1.08 11.94 6.49
CA PHE A 2 -0.05 11.37 7.26
C PHE A 2 0.28 11.00 8.70
N VAL A 3 1.36 10.23 8.94
CA VAL A 3 1.77 9.84 10.31
C VAL A 3 1.99 11.05 11.20
N ALA A 4 2.66 12.06 10.66
CA ALA A 4 3.01 13.25 11.40
C ALA A 4 1.76 14.12 11.72
N LEU A 5 0.86 14.27 10.75
CA LEU A 5 -0.49 14.83 10.93
C LEU A 5 -1.25 14.09 12.02
N TYR A 6 -1.30 12.76 11.98
CA TYR A 6 -2.07 11.96 12.91
C TYR A 6 -1.54 12.08 14.34
N LEU A 7 -0.22 11.96 14.51
CA LEU A 7 0.42 12.09 15.82
C LEU A 7 0.27 13.50 16.41
N THR A 8 0.42 14.55 15.59
CA THR A 8 0.19 15.92 16.06
C THR A 8 -1.27 16.18 16.37
N ALA A 9 -2.20 15.66 15.57
CA ALA A 9 -3.61 15.75 15.87
C ALA A 9 -3.94 15.06 17.20
N ALA A 10 -3.36 13.89 17.47
CA ALA A 10 -3.53 13.19 18.74
C ALA A 10 -3.06 14.06 19.90
N VAL A 11 -1.81 14.55 19.86
CA VAL A 11 -1.25 15.42 20.90
C VAL A 11 -2.06 16.69 21.10
N ILE A 12 -2.40 17.42 20.02
CA ILE A 12 -3.13 18.69 20.10
C ILE A 12 -4.55 18.46 20.63
N SER A 13 -5.24 17.42 20.17
CA SER A 13 -6.59 17.11 20.65
C SER A 13 -6.60 16.73 22.14
N THR A 14 -5.62 15.97 22.61
CA THR A 14 -5.47 15.66 24.04
C THR A 14 -5.11 16.90 24.87
N LEU A 15 -4.23 17.77 24.36
CA LEU A 15 -3.88 19.03 25.03
C LEU A 15 -5.07 19.99 25.12
N GLY A 16 -5.87 20.12 24.07
CA GLY A 16 -7.07 20.96 24.10
C GLY A 16 -8.13 20.45 25.06
N TRP A 17 -8.33 19.12 25.13
CA TRP A 17 -9.13 18.53 26.19
C TRP A 17 -8.55 18.82 27.58
N ALA A 18 -7.26 18.55 27.81
CA ALA A 18 -6.63 18.74 29.11
C ALA A 18 -6.73 20.21 29.57
N LEU A 19 -6.63 21.16 28.63
CA LEU A 19 -6.84 22.58 28.93
C LEU A 19 -8.26 22.87 29.39
N ILE A 20 -9.28 22.26 28.77
CA ILE A 20 -10.69 22.42 29.16
C ILE A 20 -10.95 21.73 30.52
N ASP A 21 -10.34 20.56 30.75
CA ASP A 21 -10.45 19.79 32.00
C ASP A 21 -9.88 20.54 33.21
N VAL A 22 -8.79 21.33 33.04
CA VAL A 22 -8.22 22.19 34.10
C VAL A 22 -9.24 23.20 34.65
N PHE A 23 -10.19 23.65 33.83
CA PHE A 23 -11.26 24.56 34.25
C PHE A 23 -12.55 23.82 34.66
N SER A 24 -12.55 22.49 34.60
CA SER A 24 -13.64 21.64 35.04
C SER A 24 -13.46 21.25 36.52
N SER A 25 -14.56 21.15 37.26
CA SER A 25 -14.54 20.74 38.67
C SER A 25 -14.39 19.23 38.87
N SER A 26 -14.37 18.46 37.78
CA SER A 26 -14.33 17.00 37.77
C SER A 26 -13.11 16.54 36.97
N HIS A 27 -12.16 15.86 37.63
CA HIS A 27 -10.98 15.31 36.97
C HIS A 27 -11.30 13.92 36.42
N HIS A 28 -11.45 13.83 35.10
CA HIS A 28 -11.70 12.58 34.41
C HIS A 28 -10.44 12.12 33.66
N ILE A 29 -10.25 10.80 33.56
CA ILE A 29 -9.17 10.24 32.73
C ILE A 29 -9.71 10.08 31.31
N MET A 30 -9.18 10.85 30.37
CA MET A 30 -9.45 10.67 28.94
C MET A 30 -8.28 9.96 28.26
N ILE A 31 -8.57 8.82 27.64
CA ILE A 31 -7.64 8.12 26.73
C ILE A 31 -8.36 8.03 25.39
N GLY A 32 -7.84 8.67 24.35
CA GLY A 32 -8.52 8.64 23.06
C GLY A 32 -7.72 9.17 21.90
N ALA A 33 -7.61 8.36 20.84
CA ALA A 33 -7.14 8.78 19.53
C ALA A 33 -8.27 9.37 18.66
N THR A 34 -9.48 9.49 19.20
CA THR A 34 -10.70 9.91 18.48
C THR A 34 -10.62 11.35 17.98
N GLY A 35 -9.99 12.26 18.74
CA GLY A 35 -9.69 13.61 18.26
C GLY A 35 -8.80 13.64 17.01
N ALA A 36 -7.82 12.73 16.92
CA ALA A 36 -7.00 12.59 15.71
C ALA A 36 -7.80 12.07 14.52
N ILE A 37 -8.74 11.15 14.75
CA ILE A 37 -9.66 10.68 13.72
C ILE A 37 -10.52 11.83 13.21
N MET A 38 -11.08 12.66 14.11
CA MET A 38 -11.85 13.84 13.71
C MET A 38 -11.04 14.82 12.88
N ALA A 39 -9.77 15.06 13.21
CA ALA A 39 -8.89 15.87 12.37
C ALA A 39 -8.73 15.29 10.94
N VAL A 40 -8.55 13.98 10.82
CA VAL A 40 -8.44 13.29 9.52
C VAL A 40 -9.74 13.41 8.72
N VAL A 41 -10.89 13.17 9.37
CA VAL A 41 -12.22 13.26 8.74
C VAL A 41 -12.48 14.68 8.23
N VAL A 42 -12.19 15.71 9.03
CA VAL A 42 -12.32 17.11 8.62
C VAL A 42 -11.40 17.43 7.44
N ILE A 43 -10.12 17.04 7.50
CA ILE A 43 -9.19 17.27 6.39
C ILE A 43 -9.67 16.58 5.12
N TYR A 44 -10.20 15.36 5.22
CA TYR A 44 -10.76 14.64 4.08
C TYR A 44 -11.98 15.36 3.50
N ALA A 45 -12.95 15.74 4.33
CA ALA A 45 -14.13 16.48 3.90
C ALA A 45 -13.78 17.83 3.26
N LEU A 46 -12.74 18.52 3.73
CA LEU A 46 -12.26 19.77 3.11
C LEU A 46 -11.62 19.56 1.73
N HIS A 47 -11.02 18.40 1.46
CA HIS A 47 -10.51 18.08 0.12
C HIS A 47 -11.63 17.58 -0.81
N TYR A 48 -12.61 16.89 -0.24
CA TYR A 48 -13.57 16.09 -0.96
C TYR A 48 -15.00 16.22 -0.38
N PRO A 49 -15.59 17.42 -0.38
CA PRO A 49 -16.84 17.69 0.34
C PRO A 49 -18.02 16.84 -0.17
N HIS A 50 -18.17 16.72 -1.49
CA HIS A 50 -19.26 15.98 -2.15
C HIS A 50 -18.92 14.50 -2.41
N ARG A 51 -17.88 13.94 -1.76
CA ARG A 51 -17.67 12.49 -1.85
C ARG A 51 -18.68 11.80 -0.95
N GLU A 52 -19.37 10.82 -1.50
CA GLU A 52 -20.30 9.99 -0.75
C GLU A 52 -19.56 8.89 0.00
N VAL A 53 -19.98 8.66 1.23
CA VAL A 53 -19.60 7.51 2.04
C VAL A 53 -20.85 6.82 2.57
N LEU A 54 -20.81 5.50 2.66
CA LEU A 54 -21.93 4.72 3.17
C LEU A 54 -21.92 4.74 4.70
N LEU A 55 -22.76 5.57 5.29
CA LEU A 55 -23.02 5.58 6.72
C LEU A 55 -23.69 4.25 7.12
N PHE A 56 -23.08 3.57 8.10
CA PHE A 56 -23.47 2.21 8.53
C PHE A 56 -23.60 1.19 7.40
N PHE A 57 -22.87 1.38 6.29
CA PHE A 57 -22.93 0.54 5.08
C PHE A 57 -24.29 0.54 4.36
N VAL A 58 -25.20 1.46 4.70
CA VAL A 58 -26.56 1.50 4.13
C VAL A 58 -26.87 2.85 3.48
N LEU A 59 -26.63 3.96 4.18
CA LEU A 59 -27.07 5.29 3.73
C LEU A 59 -25.90 6.06 3.10
N PRO A 60 -25.94 6.40 1.79
CA PRO A 60 -24.94 7.29 1.19
C PRO A 60 -25.12 8.70 1.75
N VAL A 61 -24.05 9.25 2.32
CA VAL A 61 -24.00 10.60 2.87
C VAL A 61 -22.75 11.32 2.36
N GLU A 62 -22.90 12.58 1.99
CA GLU A 62 -21.76 13.41 1.59
C GLU A 62 -20.86 13.74 2.79
N MET A 63 -19.54 13.77 2.58
CA MET A 63 -18.57 14.02 3.65
C MET A 63 -18.77 15.35 4.38
N TRP A 64 -19.15 16.43 3.68
CA TRP A 64 -19.39 17.71 4.33
C TRP A 64 -20.58 17.62 5.30
N LEU A 65 -21.64 16.92 4.90
CA LEU A 65 -22.84 16.74 5.71
C LEU A 65 -22.52 15.87 6.94
N LEU A 66 -21.76 14.79 6.74
CA LEU A 66 -21.29 13.94 7.83
C LEU A 66 -20.49 14.73 8.88
N VAL A 67 -19.58 15.60 8.45
CA VAL A 67 -18.80 16.44 9.37
C VAL A 67 -19.69 17.43 10.13
N ILE A 68 -20.63 18.09 9.44
CA ILE A 68 -21.56 19.02 10.09
C ILE A 68 -22.44 18.31 11.12
N ILE A 69 -22.93 17.11 10.80
CA ILE A 69 -23.74 16.32 11.73
C ILE A 69 -22.92 15.94 12.98
N PHE A 70 -21.70 15.44 12.81
CA PHE A 70 -20.85 15.09 13.95
C PHE A 70 -20.51 16.30 14.82
N LEU A 71 -20.10 17.42 14.21
CA LEU A 71 -19.78 18.65 14.95
C LEU A 71 -21.02 19.28 15.59
N GLY A 72 -22.17 19.18 14.95
CA GLY A 72 -23.45 19.63 15.50
C GLY A 72 -23.88 18.80 16.70
N MET A 73 -23.70 17.48 16.64
CA MET A 73 -23.95 16.57 17.76
C MET A 73 -22.99 16.85 18.93
N ASP A 74 -21.71 17.04 18.65
CA ASP A 74 -20.70 17.44 19.64
C ASP A 74 -21.07 18.77 20.30
N ALA A 75 -21.39 19.80 19.52
CA ALA A 75 -21.81 21.10 20.05
C ALA A 75 -23.08 20.99 20.89
N TRP A 76 -24.08 20.23 20.45
CA TRP A 76 -25.30 19.99 21.20
C TRP A 76 -25.01 19.30 22.54
N LEU A 77 -24.17 18.27 22.54
CA LEU A 77 -23.79 17.51 23.71
C LEU A 77 -22.94 18.33 24.68
N LEU A 78 -22.09 19.22 24.17
CA LEU A 78 -21.32 20.16 25.00
C LEU A 78 -22.23 21.11 25.79
N LEU A 79 -23.34 21.54 25.19
CA LEU A 79 -24.28 22.49 25.78
C LEU A 79 -25.27 21.84 26.75
N HIS A 80 -25.64 20.56 26.54
CA HIS A 80 -26.74 19.91 27.26
C HIS A 80 -26.33 18.65 28.04
N GLY A 81 -25.17 18.06 27.80
CA GLY A 81 -24.71 16.83 28.44
C GLY A 81 -23.69 17.11 29.53
N GLU A 82 -24.02 16.82 30.79
CA GLU A 82 -23.08 17.02 31.91
C GLU A 82 -21.97 15.95 31.98
N SER A 83 -22.18 14.77 31.38
CA SER A 83 -21.35 13.57 31.58
C SER A 83 -20.47 13.17 30.38
N VAL A 84 -20.42 13.98 29.31
CA VAL A 84 -19.71 13.62 28.06
C VAL A 84 -18.90 14.78 27.47
N ARG A 85 -18.72 15.87 28.23
CA ARG A 85 -18.04 17.10 27.78
C ARG A 85 -16.59 16.84 27.40
N GLU A 86 -15.97 15.83 27.98
CA GLU A 86 -14.57 15.45 27.81
C GLU A 86 -14.30 14.91 26.41
N ALA A 87 -15.07 13.91 25.98
CA ALA A 87 -14.91 13.28 24.67
C ALA A 87 -15.17 14.31 23.55
N VAL A 88 -16.20 15.13 23.74
CA VAL A 88 -16.61 16.21 22.84
C VAL A 88 -15.52 17.28 22.68
N ALA A 89 -14.89 17.71 23.77
CA ALA A 89 -13.80 18.68 23.74
C ALA A 89 -12.61 18.21 22.88
N SER A 90 -12.28 16.92 22.96
CA SER A 90 -11.22 16.32 22.15
C SER A 90 -11.58 16.29 20.65
N HIS A 91 -12.85 16.02 20.32
CA HIS A 91 -13.34 15.99 18.94
C HIS A 91 -13.35 17.38 18.32
N LEU A 92 -13.86 18.38 19.04
CA LEU A 92 -13.86 19.79 18.62
C LEU A 92 -12.45 20.33 18.42
N THR A 93 -11.53 20.05 19.35
CA THR A 93 -10.12 20.46 19.21
C THR A 93 -9.46 19.77 18.00
N GLY A 94 -9.71 18.48 17.82
CA GLY A 94 -9.22 17.73 16.66
C GLY A 94 -9.75 18.28 15.34
N ALA A 95 -11.04 18.59 15.27
CA ALA A 95 -11.67 19.21 14.11
C ALA A 95 -11.09 20.59 13.80
N ALA A 96 -10.92 21.43 14.83
CA ALA A 96 -10.27 22.73 14.69
C ALA A 96 -8.83 22.59 14.17
N TYR A 97 -8.05 21.65 14.74
CA TYR A 97 -6.72 21.36 14.25
C TYR A 97 -6.72 20.90 12.78
N GLY A 98 -7.63 20.00 12.39
CA GLY A 98 -7.77 19.54 11.02
C GLY A 98 -8.05 20.68 10.03
N PHE A 99 -8.96 21.59 10.41
CA PHE A 99 -9.24 22.79 9.64
C PHE A 99 -8.01 23.69 9.50
N LEU A 100 -7.31 24.00 10.60
CA LEU A 100 -6.11 24.84 10.59
C LEU A 100 -4.97 24.20 9.79
N TYR A 101 -4.76 22.89 9.94
CA TYR A 101 -3.76 22.12 9.19
C TYR A 101 -3.94 22.29 7.69
N LYS A 102 -5.19 22.19 7.20
CA LYS A 102 -5.52 22.40 5.79
C LYS A 102 -5.43 23.87 5.39
N ARG A 103 -5.92 24.78 6.23
CA ARG A 103 -5.97 26.23 5.94
C ARG A 103 -4.60 26.87 5.82
N PHE A 104 -3.64 26.44 6.64
CA PHE A 104 -2.26 26.93 6.65
C PHE A 104 -1.26 25.99 5.97
N ASP A 105 -1.73 24.84 5.48
CA ASP A 105 -0.92 23.83 4.80
C ASP A 105 0.30 23.39 5.62
N LEU A 106 0.04 22.93 6.86
CA LEU A 106 1.04 22.54 7.87
C LEU A 106 1.72 21.19 7.56
N ARG A 107 1.85 20.83 6.28
CA ARG A 107 2.51 19.59 5.87
C ARG A 107 3.98 19.61 6.26
N TRP A 108 4.41 18.56 6.95
CA TRP A 108 5.81 18.39 7.34
C TRP A 108 6.77 18.36 6.15
N SER A 109 6.32 17.87 5.00
CA SER A 109 7.08 17.94 3.74
C SER A 109 7.37 19.36 3.26
N ARG A 110 6.61 20.37 3.71
CA ARG A 110 6.83 21.79 3.40
C ARG A 110 7.70 22.50 4.44
N LEU A 111 7.88 21.92 5.62
CA LEU A 111 8.79 22.48 6.60
C LEU A 111 10.24 22.39 6.07
N PRO A 112 11.05 23.45 6.24
CA PRO A 112 12.45 23.41 5.84
C PRO A 112 13.12 22.22 6.52
N ARG A 113 13.63 21.27 5.72
CA ARG A 113 14.28 20.07 6.25
C ARG A 113 15.42 20.49 7.16
N TRP A 114 15.25 20.27 8.45
CA TRP A 114 16.33 20.44 9.41
C TRP A 114 17.42 19.43 9.03
N ARG A 115 18.55 19.92 8.50
CA ARG A 115 19.69 19.10 8.05
C ARG A 115 20.41 18.36 9.20
N GLY A 116 19.92 18.43 10.44
CA GLY A 116 20.60 17.95 11.64
C GLY A 116 20.53 16.43 11.88
N PHE A 117 19.52 15.73 11.35
CA PHE A 117 19.50 14.27 11.39
C PHE A 117 20.12 13.72 10.10
N GLY A 118 21.41 13.41 10.18
CA GLY A 118 22.16 12.76 9.11
C GLY A 118 21.38 11.57 8.56
N ARG A 119 21.26 11.50 7.23
CA ARG A 119 20.59 10.38 6.58
C ARG A 119 21.20 9.08 7.10
N PRO A 120 20.39 8.11 7.57
CA PRO A 120 20.92 6.80 7.87
C PRO A 120 21.60 6.29 6.59
N ARG A 121 22.89 5.97 6.69
CA ARG A 121 23.64 5.35 5.59
C ARG A 121 23.11 3.92 5.47
N LEU A 122 21.97 3.77 4.79
CA LEU A 122 21.48 2.48 4.34
C LEU A 122 22.52 1.96 3.35
N ARG A 123 23.37 1.06 3.83
CA ARG A 123 24.27 0.27 2.99
C ARG A 123 23.38 -0.65 2.18
N ILE A 124 23.10 -0.25 0.95
CA ILE A 124 22.44 -1.10 -0.03
C ILE A 124 23.42 -2.26 -0.24
N VAL A 125 23.13 -3.40 0.35
CA VAL A 125 23.81 -4.65 0.04
C VAL A 125 23.30 -5.04 -1.33
N THR A 126 23.97 -4.57 -2.38
CA THR A 126 23.79 -5.13 -3.70
C THR A 126 24.32 -6.55 -3.62
N PRO A 127 23.50 -7.60 -3.81
CA PRO A 127 24.04 -8.93 -3.97
C PRO A 127 25.03 -8.88 -5.14
N GLU A 128 26.26 -9.37 -4.90
CA GLU A 128 27.29 -9.55 -5.92
C GLU A 128 26.63 -10.15 -7.18
N PRO A 129 26.82 -9.57 -8.38
CA PRO A 129 26.33 -10.15 -9.61
C PRO A 129 26.81 -11.59 -9.68
N ARG A 130 25.89 -12.54 -9.58
CA ARG A 130 26.19 -13.97 -9.68
C ARG A 130 27.04 -14.16 -10.93
N GLU A 131 28.29 -14.57 -10.70
CA GLU A 131 29.32 -14.74 -11.69
C GLU A 131 28.72 -15.41 -12.93
N LYS A 132 28.79 -14.74 -14.07
CA LYS A 132 28.34 -15.30 -15.35
C LYS A 132 29.07 -16.62 -15.51
N ILE A 133 28.30 -17.70 -15.56
CA ILE A 133 28.81 -19.05 -15.84
C ILE A 133 29.56 -18.95 -17.15
N THR A 134 30.89 -18.91 -17.08
CA THR A 134 31.73 -19.02 -18.26
C THR A 134 31.57 -20.45 -18.78
N PRO A 135 31.33 -20.65 -20.08
CA PRO A 135 31.34 -21.99 -20.65
C PRO A 135 32.69 -22.63 -20.34
N ARG A 136 32.66 -23.75 -19.60
CA ARG A 136 33.84 -24.56 -19.33
C ARG A 136 34.51 -24.88 -20.68
N PRO A 137 35.82 -24.65 -20.85
CA PRO A 137 36.49 -25.04 -22.08
C PRO A 137 36.27 -26.54 -22.31
N ALA A 138 35.92 -26.89 -23.55
CA ALA A 138 35.63 -28.25 -23.97
C ALA A 138 36.78 -29.17 -23.54
N GLY A 139 36.52 -30.00 -22.52
CA GLY A 139 37.40 -31.10 -22.16
C GLY A 139 37.46 -32.13 -23.29
N PRO A 140 38.39 -33.09 -23.22
CA PRO A 140 38.56 -34.10 -24.26
C PRO A 140 37.24 -34.82 -24.55
N SER A 141 36.87 -34.88 -25.83
CA SER A 141 35.66 -35.53 -26.30
C SER A 141 35.71 -37.02 -25.98
N TRP A 142 34.91 -37.45 -25.01
CA TRP A 142 34.70 -38.86 -24.74
C TRP A 142 33.79 -39.43 -25.83
N SER A 143 34.28 -40.37 -26.63
CA SER A 143 33.50 -41.08 -27.64
C SER A 143 32.66 -42.16 -26.95
N PRO A 144 31.33 -42.23 -27.14
CA PRO A 144 30.54 -43.32 -26.56
C PRO A 144 30.82 -44.63 -27.33
N SER A 145 31.19 -45.66 -26.58
CA SER A 145 31.23 -47.06 -27.05
C SER A 145 29.80 -47.53 -27.42
N PRO A 146 29.62 -48.30 -28.52
CA PRO A 146 28.30 -48.73 -28.98
C PRO A 146 27.80 -49.92 -28.16
N SER A 147 27.18 -49.67 -27.02
CA SER A 147 26.43 -50.72 -26.30
C SER A 147 25.47 -50.12 -25.27
N ALA A 148 24.39 -49.52 -25.75
CA ALA A 148 23.15 -49.41 -24.99
C ALA A 148 21.98 -49.26 -25.97
N THR A 149 21.14 -50.29 -26.05
CA THR A 149 19.88 -50.28 -26.80
C THR A 149 18.95 -49.17 -26.31
N PRO A 150 18.29 -48.40 -27.20
CA PRO A 150 17.36 -47.38 -26.80
C PRO A 150 16.01 -47.99 -26.43
N LYS A 151 15.52 -47.66 -25.22
CA LYS A 151 14.14 -47.90 -24.80
C LYS A 151 13.27 -46.82 -25.45
N PRO A 152 12.24 -47.16 -26.25
CA PRO A 152 11.44 -46.15 -26.92
C PRO A 152 10.49 -45.51 -25.90
N SER A 153 10.58 -44.19 -25.73
CA SER A 153 9.47 -43.42 -25.19
C SER A 153 9.10 -42.36 -26.22
N ALA A 154 8.04 -42.67 -26.94
CA ALA A 154 7.37 -41.83 -27.89
C ALA A 154 6.68 -40.68 -27.14
N THR A 155 7.06 -39.44 -27.43
CA THR A 155 6.17 -38.28 -27.56
C THR A 155 7.02 -37.17 -28.21
N ALA A 156 6.52 -36.57 -29.28
CA ALA A 156 7.13 -35.41 -29.92
C ALA A 156 7.06 -34.20 -28.97
N VAL A 157 7.98 -34.11 -28.04
CA VAL A 157 8.13 -32.96 -27.14
C VAL A 157 9.10 -32.01 -27.80
N ILE A 158 8.64 -30.80 -28.14
CA ILE A 158 9.52 -29.70 -28.55
C ILE A 158 10.60 -29.56 -27.47
N PRO A 159 11.90 -29.65 -27.82
CA PRO A 159 13.00 -29.47 -26.87
C PRO A 159 12.82 -28.18 -26.07
N GLU A 160 13.06 -28.21 -24.75
CA GLU A 160 12.80 -27.03 -23.87
C GLU A 160 13.45 -25.75 -24.40
N GLU A 161 14.66 -25.87 -24.95
CA GLU A 161 15.41 -24.77 -25.55
C GLU A 161 14.68 -24.12 -26.75
N GLN A 162 13.99 -24.91 -27.57
CA GLN A 162 13.20 -24.39 -28.70
C GLN A 162 11.89 -23.76 -28.23
N LEU A 163 11.32 -24.22 -27.11
CA LEU A 163 10.12 -23.61 -26.53
C LEU A 163 10.44 -22.25 -25.90
N ASP A 164 11.55 -22.15 -25.18
CA ASP A 164 11.99 -20.91 -24.53
C ASP A 164 12.32 -19.84 -25.58
N ALA A 165 13.00 -20.21 -26.67
CA ALA A 165 13.27 -19.29 -27.78
C ALA A 165 11.97 -18.75 -28.42
N LYS A 166 10.97 -19.61 -28.63
CA LYS A 166 9.66 -19.19 -29.15
C LYS A 166 8.88 -18.32 -28.16
N LEU A 167 9.00 -18.60 -26.86
CA LEU A 167 8.38 -17.79 -25.81
C LEU A 167 8.91 -16.36 -25.82
N ASP A 168 10.23 -16.19 -25.91
CA ASP A 168 10.86 -14.87 -25.95
C ASP A 168 10.41 -14.05 -27.17
N GLU A 169 10.29 -14.69 -28.33
CA GLU A 169 9.75 -14.06 -29.54
C GLU A 169 8.30 -13.58 -29.34
N VAL A 170 7.46 -14.42 -28.74
CA VAL A 170 6.07 -14.08 -28.43
C VAL A 170 5.99 -12.94 -27.42
N LEU A 171 6.83 -12.95 -26.37
CA LEU A 171 6.89 -11.87 -25.38
C LEU A 171 7.32 -10.54 -26.02
N ALA A 172 8.29 -10.57 -26.93
CA ALA A 172 8.72 -9.40 -27.68
C ALA A 172 7.60 -8.83 -28.56
N LYS A 173 6.77 -9.69 -29.16
CA LYS A 173 5.61 -9.27 -29.95
C LYS A 173 4.52 -8.65 -29.08
N ILE A 174 4.19 -9.25 -27.93
CA ILE A 174 3.23 -8.66 -26.95
C ILE A 174 3.69 -7.29 -26.49
N ALA A 175 5.00 -7.10 -26.27
CA ALA A 175 5.55 -5.82 -25.85
C ALA A 175 5.36 -4.71 -26.90
N ARG A 176 5.32 -5.05 -28.20
CA ARG A 176 5.13 -4.08 -29.30
C ARG A 176 3.66 -3.86 -29.65
N GLU A 177 2.87 -4.93 -29.75
CA GLU A 177 1.54 -4.92 -30.38
C GLU A 177 0.40 -5.22 -29.39
N GLY A 178 0.73 -5.58 -28.15
CA GLY A 178 -0.24 -6.03 -27.16
C GLY A 178 -0.74 -7.46 -27.41
N ARG A 179 -1.51 -7.99 -26.46
CA ARG A 179 -1.95 -9.40 -26.47
C ARG A 179 -2.92 -9.75 -27.60
N SER A 180 -3.59 -8.76 -28.18
CA SER A 180 -4.56 -8.93 -29.27
C SER A 180 -3.93 -9.26 -30.63
N GLY A 181 -2.61 -9.05 -30.80
CA GLY A 181 -1.88 -9.37 -32.04
C GLY A 181 -1.38 -10.81 -32.14
N LEU A 182 -1.72 -11.67 -31.16
CA LEU A 182 -1.24 -13.04 -31.08
C LEU A 182 -2.02 -14.01 -31.96
N THR A 183 -1.32 -14.87 -32.68
CA THR A 183 -1.92 -16.00 -33.38
C THR A 183 -2.29 -17.13 -32.41
N GLU A 184 -3.08 -18.08 -32.88
CA GLU A 184 -3.50 -19.23 -32.06
C GLU A 184 -2.30 -20.13 -31.68
N GLU A 185 -1.29 -20.22 -32.55
CA GLU A 185 -0.05 -20.94 -32.26
C GLU A 185 0.80 -20.24 -31.18
N GLU A 186 0.92 -18.91 -31.24
CA GLU A 186 1.65 -18.11 -30.25
C GLU A 186 0.98 -18.17 -28.86
N ASN A 187 -0.37 -18.20 -28.83
CA ASN A 187 -1.11 -18.41 -27.58
C ASN A 187 -0.85 -19.80 -26.98
N ARG A 188 -0.74 -20.85 -27.80
CA ARG A 188 -0.40 -22.20 -27.32
C ARG A 188 0.98 -22.26 -26.68
N VAL A 189 1.96 -21.52 -27.20
CA VAL A 189 3.30 -21.42 -26.61
C VAL A 189 3.25 -20.80 -25.20
N LEU A 190 2.45 -19.75 -25.00
CA LEU A 190 2.26 -19.13 -23.68
C LEU A 190 1.56 -20.06 -22.68
N GLU A 191 0.55 -20.79 -23.13
CA GLU A 191 -0.17 -21.76 -22.29
C GLU A 191 0.73 -22.91 -21.87
N GLU A 192 1.52 -23.44 -22.80
CA GLU A 192 2.47 -24.50 -22.52
C GLU A 192 3.55 -24.04 -21.54
N ALA A 193 4.09 -22.83 -21.72
CA ALA A 193 5.04 -22.22 -20.80
C ALA A 193 4.44 -22.02 -19.39
N SER A 194 3.21 -21.49 -19.30
CA SER A 194 2.49 -21.30 -18.04
C SER A 194 2.24 -22.61 -17.30
N ARG A 195 1.83 -23.66 -18.03
CA ARG A 195 1.62 -25.01 -17.49
C ARG A 195 2.92 -25.59 -16.94
N ARG A 196 4.02 -25.47 -17.67
CA ARG A 196 5.34 -25.96 -17.22
C ARG A 196 5.87 -25.19 -16.01
N ALA A 197 5.69 -23.87 -15.97
CA ALA A 197 6.06 -23.04 -14.81
C ALA A 197 5.27 -23.41 -13.55
N ARG A 198 3.98 -23.76 -13.70
CA ARG A 198 3.14 -24.24 -12.60
C ARG A 198 3.61 -25.58 -12.06
N ASN A 199 3.93 -26.54 -12.94
CA ASN A 199 4.45 -27.84 -12.53
C ASN A 199 5.81 -27.72 -11.81
N ARG A 200 6.74 -26.91 -12.34
CA ARG A 200 8.04 -26.64 -11.67
C ARG A 200 7.89 -25.99 -10.29
N ARG A 201 6.79 -25.28 -10.02
CA ARG A 201 6.48 -24.69 -8.71
C ARG A 201 5.85 -25.71 -7.76
N SER A 202 5.08 -26.66 -8.30
CA SER A 202 4.51 -27.80 -7.56
C SER A 202 5.61 -28.73 -7.03
N ASP A 203 6.62 -29.04 -7.84
CA ASP A 203 7.70 -29.98 -7.48
C ASP A 203 8.70 -29.44 -6.44
N ARG A 204 8.54 -28.18 -6.00
CA ARG A 204 9.41 -27.52 -5.00
C ARG A 204 8.84 -27.53 -3.58
N PHE A 205 7.69 -28.16 -3.37
CA PHE A 205 7.06 -28.37 -2.06
C PHE A 205 6.81 -29.86 -1.84
#